data_AF-A0A1A9HHZ4-F1
#
_entry.id   AF-A0A1A9HHZ4-F1
#
_cell.length_a   1.000
_cell.length_b   1.000
_cell.length_c   1.000
_cell.angle_alpha   90.00
_cell.angle_beta   90.00
_cell.angle_gamma   90.00
#
_symmetry.space_group_name_H-M   'P 1'
#
loop_
_entity.id
_entity.type
_entity.pdbx_description
1 polymer ?
#
loop_
_entity_poly.entity_id
_entity_poly.type
_entity_poly.pdbx_seq_one_letter_code
_entity_poly.pdbx_strand_id
1 'polypeptide(L)'
;MGQSGELQVDFKYADRNTMVQYRTTDGTWTNLGAGRDMMGKSAVITAPPGSTVKFRVNNAGEYFSIGTTQNVDGKDHGKVTATGNGFRLGVDDWKNDDGDFDDLILDLSDPKAKG
;
A
#
# COMPACT_ATOMS: atom_id res chain seq x y z
N MET A 1 7.99 1.64 -9.86
CA MET A 1 9.36 1.52 -9.31
C MET A 1 10.20 2.63 -9.89
N GLY A 2 10.94 3.34 -9.04
CA GLY A 2 11.85 4.39 -9.48
C GLY A 2 13.12 3.82 -10.11
N GLN A 3 14.13 4.68 -10.29
CA GLN A 3 15.38 4.33 -10.97
C GLN A 3 16.21 3.31 -10.20
N SER A 4 16.04 3.23 -8.88
CA SER A 4 16.81 2.31 -8.04
C SER A 4 16.38 0.85 -8.13
N GLY A 5 15.17 0.59 -8.65
CA GLY A 5 14.53 -0.73 -8.55
C GLY A 5 14.10 -1.10 -7.13
N GLU A 6 14.12 -0.16 -6.19
CA GLU A 6 13.66 -0.34 -4.80
C GLU A 6 12.46 0.57 -4.52
N LEU A 7 11.55 0.07 -3.69
CA LEU A 7 10.44 0.81 -3.14
C LEU A 7 10.40 0.54 -1.64
N GLN A 8 10.74 1.57 -0.87
CA GLN A 8 10.56 1.56 0.57
C GLN A 8 9.09 1.84 0.88
N VAL A 9 8.50 0.98 1.69
CA VAL A 9 7.12 1.06 2.17
C VAL A 9 7.16 1.21 3.68
N ASP A 10 6.92 2.43 4.15
CA ASP A 10 6.82 2.74 5.58
C ASP A 10 5.37 2.62 6.05
N PHE A 11 5.13 1.81 7.06
CA PHE A 11 3.82 1.69 7.70
C PHE A 11 3.69 2.78 8.76
N LYS A 12 3.04 3.89 8.41
CA LYS A 12 2.93 5.06 9.30
C LYS A 12 1.84 4.89 10.35
N TYR A 13 0.74 4.26 9.99
CA TYR A 13 -0.41 4.05 10.88
C TYR A 13 -1.20 2.81 10.44
N ALA A 14 -1.84 2.13 11.39
CA ALA A 14 -2.80 1.08 11.13
C ALA A 14 -3.79 0.91 12.31
N ASP A 15 -5.09 1.04 12.04
CA ASP A 15 -6.17 0.81 13.02
C ASP A 15 -6.25 -0.67 13.43
N ARG A 16 -5.97 -1.58 12.49
CA ARG A 16 -6.12 -3.04 12.60
C ARG A 16 -4.89 -3.78 12.09
N ASN A 17 -4.85 -5.07 12.41
CA ASN A 17 -3.81 -5.97 11.93
C ASN A 17 -4.16 -6.61 10.57
N THR A 18 -4.58 -5.80 9.62
CA THR A 18 -4.98 -6.18 8.26
C THR A 18 -3.74 -6.59 7.46
N MET A 19 -3.78 -7.74 6.77
CA MET A 19 -2.63 -8.21 5.99
C MET A 19 -2.46 -7.39 4.71
N VAL A 20 -1.31 -6.73 4.55
CA VAL A 20 -0.94 -6.01 3.35
C VAL A 20 -0.15 -6.92 2.43
N GLN A 21 -0.55 -6.95 1.17
CA GLN A 21 0.15 -7.68 0.11
C GLN A 21 0.49 -6.75 -1.04
N TYR A 22 1.55 -7.10 -1.76
CA TYR A 22 1.93 -6.43 -2.98
C TYR A 22 2.13 -7.44 -4.12
N ARG A 23 2.07 -6.95 -5.35
CA ARG A 23 2.60 -7.65 -6.52
C ARG A 23 3.26 -6.66 -7.46
N THR A 24 4.31 -7.11 -8.12
CA THR A 24 4.93 -6.40 -9.25
C THR A 24 4.25 -6.83 -10.55
N THR A 25 4.61 -6.20 -11.68
CA THR A 25 3.89 -6.35 -12.98
C THR A 25 3.71 -7.81 -13.42
N ASP A 26 4.65 -8.69 -13.07
CA ASP A 26 4.64 -10.12 -13.45
C ASP A 26 4.64 -11.07 -12.22
N GLY A 27 4.36 -10.53 -11.04
CA GLY A 27 4.52 -11.24 -9.78
C GLY A 27 3.25 -11.89 -9.22
N THR A 28 3.45 -12.90 -8.38
CA THR A 28 2.42 -13.38 -7.45
C THR A 28 2.20 -12.36 -6.33
N TRP A 29 1.02 -12.39 -5.71
CA TRP A 29 0.79 -11.62 -4.49
C TRP A 29 1.68 -12.13 -3.36
N THR A 30 2.47 -11.23 -2.78
CA THR A 30 3.42 -11.51 -1.69
C THR A 30 3.00 -10.75 -0.44
N ASN A 31 3.08 -11.40 0.72
CA ASN A 31 2.83 -10.76 2.01
C ASN A 31 3.92 -9.72 2.29
N LEU A 32 3.50 -8.49 2.52
CA LEU A 32 4.37 -7.42 3.01
C LEU A 32 4.43 -7.40 4.53
N GLY A 33 3.29 -7.70 5.17
CA GLY A 33 3.13 -7.74 6.62
C GLY A 33 1.74 -7.28 7.03
N ALA A 34 1.40 -7.46 8.30
CA ALA A 34 0.13 -7.00 8.86
C ALA A 34 0.26 -5.58 9.43
N GLY A 35 -0.76 -4.74 9.24
CA GLY A 35 -0.72 -3.30 9.50
C GLY A 35 -0.15 -2.94 10.88
N ARG A 36 -0.81 -3.35 11.97
CA ARG A 36 -0.35 -3.08 13.34
C ARG A 36 1.02 -3.70 13.65
N ASP A 37 1.31 -4.89 13.16
CA ASP A 37 2.62 -5.54 13.39
C ASP A 37 3.78 -4.79 12.70
N MET A 38 3.47 -4.11 11.59
CA MET A 38 4.42 -3.34 10.81
C MET A 38 4.43 -1.86 11.17
N MET A 39 3.51 -1.36 11.99
CA MET A 39 3.40 0.06 12.32
C MET A 39 4.73 0.60 12.91
N GLY A 40 5.20 1.71 12.34
CA GLY A 40 6.51 2.32 12.65
C GLY A 40 7.71 1.62 12.01
N LYS A 41 7.50 0.56 11.22
CA LYS A 41 8.52 -0.19 10.49
C LYS A 41 8.41 0.05 8.99
N SER A 42 9.45 -0.40 8.29
CA SER A 42 9.55 -0.30 6.84
C SER A 42 9.76 -1.69 6.24
N ALA A 43 9.21 -1.89 5.04
CA ALA A 43 9.53 -3.00 4.17
C ALA A 43 10.14 -2.48 2.87
N VAL A 44 10.96 -3.29 2.20
CA VAL A 44 11.54 -2.95 0.90
C VAL A 44 11.05 -3.95 -0.13
N ILE A 45 10.43 -3.43 -1.19
CA ILE A 45 10.06 -4.18 -2.38
C ILE A 45 11.13 -3.95 -3.44
N THR A 46 11.62 -5.01 -4.06
CA THR A 46 12.60 -4.95 -5.14
C THR A 46 11.98 -5.43 -6.46
N ALA A 47 12.19 -4.67 -7.53
CA ALA A 47 11.75 -5.02 -8.87
C ALA A 47 12.50 -4.20 -9.92
N PRO A 48 12.58 -4.66 -11.19
CA PRO A 48 13.22 -3.90 -12.25
C PRO A 48 12.70 -2.45 -12.34
N PRO A 49 13.55 -1.45 -12.61
CA PRO A 49 13.12 -0.07 -12.83
C PRO A 49 11.99 0.02 -13.87
N GLY A 50 11.02 0.90 -13.64
CA GLY A 50 9.82 1.02 -14.49
C GLY A 50 8.71 0.00 -14.21
N SER A 51 8.96 -1.03 -13.39
CA SER A 51 7.89 -1.96 -12.97
C SER A 51 6.77 -1.24 -12.22
N THR A 52 5.53 -1.69 -12.43
CA THR A 52 4.39 -1.27 -11.61
C THR A 52 4.28 -2.16 -10.38
N VAL A 53 3.98 -1.56 -9.22
CA VAL A 53 3.63 -2.26 -7.99
C VAL A 53 2.17 -2.00 -7.69
N LYS A 54 1.42 -3.07 -7.40
CA LYS A 54 0.02 -3.00 -6.95
C LYS A 54 -0.05 -3.49 -5.51
N PHE A 55 -0.92 -2.87 -4.73
CA PHE A 55 -1.14 -3.23 -3.33
C PHE A 55 -2.57 -3.74 -3.15
N ARG A 56 -2.74 -4.64 -2.20
CA ARG A 56 -4.05 -5.03 -1.70
C ARG A 56 -4.00 -5.31 -0.20
N VAL A 57 -5.15 -5.21 0.44
CA VAL A 57 -5.32 -5.51 1.86
C VAL A 57 -6.30 -6.65 2.05
N ASN A 58 -6.08 -7.50 3.05
CA ASN A 58 -7.05 -8.51 3.48
C ASN A 58 -7.80 -8.04 4.72
N ASN A 59 -9.09 -7.76 4.58
CA ASN A 59 -9.97 -7.50 5.71
C ASN A 59 -10.94 -8.67 5.86
N ALA A 60 -10.82 -9.41 6.96
CA ALA A 60 -11.73 -10.52 7.31
C ALA A 60 -11.94 -11.58 6.20
N GLY A 61 -10.91 -11.88 5.40
CA GLY A 61 -10.98 -12.90 4.34
C GLY A 61 -11.24 -12.34 2.94
N GLU A 62 -11.60 -11.06 2.83
CA GLU A 62 -11.80 -10.39 1.54
C GLU A 62 -10.59 -9.53 1.17
N TYR A 63 -10.22 -9.54 -0.11
CA TYR A 63 -9.05 -8.82 -0.61
C TYR A 63 -9.48 -7.61 -1.44
N PHE A 64 -8.94 -6.43 -1.10
CA PHE A 64 -9.28 -5.16 -1.75
C PHE A 64 -8.05 -4.53 -2.35
N SER A 65 -8.16 -4.13 -3.62
CA SER A 65 -7.06 -3.46 -4.30
C SER A 65 -7.10 -1.97 -3.95
N ILE A 66 -5.95 -1.41 -3.60
CA ILE A 66 -5.81 0.01 -3.25
C ILE A 66 -5.80 0.84 -4.54
N GLY A 67 -6.56 1.95 -4.60
CA GLY A 67 -6.51 2.91 -5.70
C GLY A 67 -7.27 2.46 -6.95
N THR A 68 -8.37 1.72 -6.78
CA THR A 68 -9.23 1.27 -7.88
C THR A 68 -10.70 1.21 -7.46
N THR A 69 -11.61 1.53 -8.39
CA THR A 69 -13.07 1.44 -8.22
C THR A 69 -13.64 0.03 -8.38
N GLN A 70 -12.78 -1.00 -8.52
CA GLN A 70 -13.17 -2.37 -8.85
C GLN A 70 -13.34 -3.28 -7.61
N ASN A 71 -13.59 -2.74 -6.43
CA ASN A 71 -13.82 -3.55 -5.22
C ASN A 71 -15.25 -4.12 -5.17
N VAL A 72 -15.51 -5.01 -4.21
CA VAL A 72 -16.75 -5.82 -4.09
C VAL A 72 -18.03 -4.95 -4.03
N ASP A 73 -17.92 -3.75 -3.49
CA ASP A 73 -18.99 -2.76 -3.32
C ASP A 73 -18.98 -1.64 -4.38
N GLY A 74 -18.07 -1.72 -5.36
CA GLY A 74 -17.94 -0.70 -6.42
C GLY A 74 -17.31 0.62 -5.96
N LYS A 75 -16.69 0.65 -4.78
CA LYS A 75 -15.99 1.83 -4.24
C LYS A 75 -14.47 1.63 -4.21
N ASP A 76 -13.73 2.72 -4.15
CA ASP A 76 -12.29 2.66 -3.89
C ASP A 76 -12.06 2.74 -2.39
N HIS A 77 -11.41 1.70 -1.84
CA HIS A 77 -11.03 1.63 -0.42
C HIS A 77 -9.58 2.09 -0.20
N GLY A 78 -8.96 2.66 -1.23
CA GLY A 78 -7.59 3.14 -1.16
C GLY A 78 -7.38 4.43 -1.92
N LYS A 79 -6.64 5.36 -1.35
CA LYS A 79 -6.32 6.64 -1.98
C LYS A 79 -4.83 6.83 -2.12
N VAL A 80 -4.38 7.18 -3.32
CA VAL A 80 -2.99 7.53 -3.59
C VAL A 80 -2.84 9.05 -3.63
N THR A 81 -1.96 9.60 -2.80
CA THR A 81 -1.65 11.03 -2.78
C THR A 81 -0.15 11.23 -2.96
N ALA A 82 0.27 12.18 -3.81
CA ALA A 82 1.68 12.53 -3.94
C ALA A 82 2.19 13.22 -2.67
N THR A 83 3.43 12.93 -2.28
CA THR A 83 4.12 13.58 -1.16
C THR A 83 5.43 14.21 -1.67
N GLY A 84 6.12 14.98 -0.82
CA GLY A 84 7.41 15.56 -1.21
C GLY A 84 8.49 14.53 -1.53
N ASN A 85 8.36 13.29 -1.04
CA ASN A 85 9.37 12.22 -1.15
C ASN A 85 8.86 10.97 -1.87
N GLY A 86 7.68 11.03 -2.51
CA GLY A 86 7.07 9.89 -3.20
C GLY A 86 5.55 9.93 -3.15
N PHE A 87 4.93 8.88 -2.61
CA PHE A 87 3.48 8.73 -2.54
C PHE A 87 3.03 8.29 -1.16
N ARG A 88 1.79 8.57 -0.80
CA ARG A 88 1.09 8.02 0.36
C ARG A 88 -0.10 7.22 -0.14
N LEU A 89 -0.23 6.00 0.35
CA LEU A 89 -1.44 5.21 0.26
C LEU A 89 -2.19 5.33 1.58
N GLY A 90 -3.38 5.90 1.53
CA GLY A 90 -4.38 5.77 2.60
C GLY A 90 -5.36 4.65 2.26
N VAL A 91 -5.90 3.99 3.27
CA VAL A 91 -6.89 2.91 3.14
C VAL A 91 -7.95 3.13 4.20
N ASP A 92 -9.20 2.92 3.84
CA ASP A 92 -10.38 3.05 4.71
C ASP A 92 -10.91 1.65 5.08
N ASP A 93 -11.57 1.52 6.25
CA ASP A 93 -12.25 0.30 6.67
C ASP A 93 -13.68 0.21 6.12
N TRP A 94 -14.10 -1.03 5.88
CA TRP A 94 -15.42 -1.36 5.33
C TRP A 94 -16.61 -0.85 6.17
N LYS A 95 -16.42 -0.68 7.49
CA LYS A 95 -17.55 -0.49 8.40
C LYS A 95 -17.97 0.97 8.49
N ASN A 96 -17.03 1.89 8.37
CA ASN A 96 -17.31 3.30 8.53
C ASN A 96 -17.07 4.13 7.27
N ASP A 97 -16.31 3.67 6.26
CA ASP A 97 -16.12 4.25 4.92
C ASP A 97 -16.52 5.73 4.84
N ASP A 98 -15.90 6.53 5.70
CA ASP A 98 -16.20 7.95 5.83
C ASP A 98 -15.37 8.77 4.82
N GLY A 99 -14.49 8.07 4.08
CA GLY A 99 -13.72 8.57 2.97
C GLY A 99 -12.46 9.32 3.41
N ASP A 100 -12.02 9.15 4.65
CA ASP A 100 -10.81 9.79 5.16
C ASP A 100 -9.52 9.02 4.81
N PHE A 101 -9.64 7.71 4.55
CA PHE A 101 -8.55 6.80 4.19
C PHE A 101 -7.41 6.76 5.22
N ASP A 102 -7.72 6.88 6.52
CA ASP A 102 -6.73 6.96 7.58
C ASP A 102 -6.52 5.66 8.38
N ASP A 103 -7.33 4.62 8.15
CA ASP A 103 -7.24 3.33 8.85
C ASP A 103 -5.95 2.55 8.57
N LEU A 104 -5.33 2.73 7.41
CA LEU A 104 -3.96 2.27 7.15
C LEU A 104 -3.24 3.26 6.25
N ILE A 105 -2.08 3.73 6.72
CA ILE A 105 -1.26 4.70 6.00
C ILE A 105 0.09 4.09 5.68
N LEU A 106 0.38 3.98 4.37
CA LEU A 106 1.66 3.55 3.83
C LEU A 106 2.34 4.71 3.09
N ASP A 107 3.54 5.10 3.52
CA ASP A 107 4.37 6.00 2.72
C ASP A 107 5.30 5.19 1.81
N LEU A 108 5.29 5.56 0.53
CA LEU A 108 6.04 4.94 -0.53
C LEU A 108 7.13 5.90 -0.99
N SER A 109 8.38 5.46 -0.97
CA SER A 109 9.51 6.24 -1.47
C SER A 109 10.53 5.37 -2.18
N ASP A 110 11.24 5.95 -3.13
CA ASP A 110 12.46 5.33 -3.68
C ASP A 110 13.63 5.77 -2.78
N PRO A 111 14.25 4.86 -2.00
CA PRO A 111 15.25 5.22 -1.00
C PRO A 111 16.52 5.84 -1.62
N LYS A 112 16.75 5.64 -2.92
CA LYS A 112 17.90 6.16 -3.65
C LYS A 112 17.54 7.25 -4.66
N ALA A 113 16.28 7.69 -4.72
CA ALA A 113 15.87 8.82 -5.57
C ALA A 113 16.34 10.19 -5.03
N LYS A 114 17.40 10.23 -4.22
CA LYS A 114 18.09 11.48 -3.89
C LYS A 114 18.83 11.98 -5.12
N GLY A 115 18.17 12.85 -5.87
CA GLY A 115 18.74 13.79 -6.84
C GLY A 115 18.27 15.19 -6.49
#